data_AF-L1IT06-F1
#
_entry.id   AF-L1IT06-F1
#
_cell.length_a   1.000
_cell.length_b   1.000
_cell.length_c   1.000
_cell.angle_alpha   90.00
_cell.angle_beta   90.00
_cell.angle_gamma   90.00
#
_symmetry.space_group_name_H-M   'P 1'
#
loop_
_entity.id
_entity.type
_entity.pdbx_description
1 polymer ?
#
loop_
_entity_poly.entity_id
_entity_poly.type
_entity_poly.pdbx_seq_one_letter_code
_entity_poly.pdbx_strand_id
1 'polypeptide(L)' 'WDDVACNVCGRQDGEERMILCDECDCGFHLECLRPKLAEIPRGRWVCWGC' A
#
# COMPACT_ATOMS: atom_id res chain seq x y z
N TRP A 1 5.55 17.24 3.44
CA TRP A 1 5.13 16.18 4.35
C TRP A 1 3.81 15.70 3.78
N ASP A 2 3.86 14.57 3.07
CA ASP A 2 2.64 13.96 2.55
C ASP A 2 2.48 12.67 3.33
N ASP A 3 1.60 12.71 4.33
CA ASP A 3 1.28 11.56 5.16
C ASP A 3 0.38 10.63 4.32
N VAL A 4 0.98 9.66 3.62
CA VAL A 4 0.22 8.72 2.78
C VAL A 4 -0.61 7.79 3.67
N ALA A 5 -1.93 7.87 3.57
CA ALA A 5 -2.85 6.99 4.29
C ALA A 5 -3.13 5.71 3.51
N CYS A 6 -3.29 4.59 4.21
CA CYS A 6 -3.72 3.34 3.60
C CYS A 6 -5.15 3.48 3.05
N ASN A 7 -5.34 3.28 1.75
CA ASN A 7 -6.64 3.41 1.09
C ASN A 7 -7.66 2.34 1.58
N VAL A 8 -7.19 1.24 2.19
CA VAL A 8 -8.07 0.19 2.71
C VAL A 8 -8.61 0.50 4.11
N CYS A 9 -7.75 0.95 5.03
CA CYS A 9 -8.10 1.14 6.44
C CYS A 9 -8.18 2.60 6.88
N GLY A 10 -7.75 3.54 6.03
CA GLY A 10 -7.70 4.98 6.29
C GLY A 10 -6.65 5.42 7.31
N ARG A 11 -5.74 4.53 7.73
CA ARG A 11 -4.70 4.82 8.74
C ARG A 11 -3.37 5.15 8.09
N GLN A 12 -2.63 6.08 8.71
CA GLN A 12 -1.27 6.48 8.35
C GLN A 12 -0.19 5.78 9.19
N ASP A 13 -0.58 4.80 10.01
CA ASP A 13 0.35 3.99 10.80
C ASP A 13 1.08 2.94 9.93
N GLY A 14 2.08 2.21 10.42
CA GLY A 14 2.60 1.02 9.73
C GLY A 14 3.32 1.28 8.40
N GLU A 15 4.01 2.42 8.29
CA GLU A 15 4.77 2.88 7.11
C GLU A 15 5.75 1.81 6.60
N GLU A 16 6.41 1.09 7.52
CA GLU A 16 7.35 -0.01 7.23
C GLU A 16 6.74 -1.16 6.42
N ARG A 17 5.41 -1.33 6.49
CA ARG A 17 4.63 -2.38 5.83
C ARG A 17 3.59 -1.77 4.90
N MET A 18 3.90 -0.61 4.32
CA MET A 18 3.07 0.06 3.33
C MET A 18 3.75 0.00 1.96
N ILE A 19 2.95 -0.26 0.93
CA ILE A 19 3.35 -0.18 -0.47
C ILE A 19 2.54 0.89 -1.19
N LEU A 20 3.21 1.62 -2.08
CA LEU A 20 2.59 2.61 -2.95
C LEU A 20 2.26 1.98 -4.30
N CYS A 21 1.11 2.32 -4.86
CA CYS A 21 0.75 1.94 -6.21
C CYS A 21 1.56 2.76 -7.22
N ASP A 22 2.29 2.10 -8.13
CA ASP A 22 3.06 2.76 -9.19
C ASP A 22 2.21 3.54 -10.21
N GLU A 23 0.87 3.42 -10.18
CA GLU A 23 -0.03 4.06 -11.14
C GLU A 23 -0.84 5.21 -10.56
N CYS A 24 -1.34 5.08 -9.33
CA CYS A 24 -2.16 6.12 -8.68
C CYS A 24 -1.51 6.73 -7.44
N ASP A 25 -0.28 6.32 -7.10
CA ASP A 25 0.50 6.78 -5.94
C ASP A 25 -0.19 6.58 -4.57
N CYS A 26 -1.29 5.83 -4.53
CA CYS A 26 -2.01 5.54 -3.29
C CYS A 26 -1.24 4.53 -2.44
N GLY A 27 -1.24 4.73 -1.12
CA GLY A 27 -0.65 3.80 -0.16
C GLY A 27 -1.59 2.69 0.30
N PHE A 28 -1.01 1.52 0.52
CA PHE A 28 -1.72 0.33 0.97
C PHE A 28 -0.86 -0.48 1.94
N HIS A 29 -1.41 -0.87 3.08
CA HIS A 29 -0.70 -1.82 3.94
C HIS A 29 -0.68 -3.21 3.33
N LEU A 30 0.46 -3.88 3.43
CA LEU A 30 0.63 -5.27 3.00
C LEU A 30 -0.39 -6.23 3.65
N GLU A 31 -0.74 -5.97 4.91
CA GLU A 31 -1.73 -6.74 5.68
C GLU A 31 -3.19 -6.40 5.38
N CYS A 32 -3.44 -5.18 4.88
CA CYS A 32 -4.77 -4.74 4.47
C CYS A 32 -5.15 -5.29 3.10
N LEU A 33 -4.15 -5.61 2.26
CA LEU A 33 -4.36 -6.25 0.97
C LEU A 33 -4.93 -7.67 1.11
N ARG A 34 -5.66 -8.11 0.08
CA ARG A 34 -6.22 -9.46 -0.04
C ARG A 34 -5.89 -10.01 -1.43
N PRO A 35 -5.04 -11.06 -1.54
CA PRO A 35 -4.33 -11.76 -0.45
C PRO A 35 -3.33 -10.84 0.28
N LYS A 36 -3.04 -11.14 1.55
CA LYS A 36 -2.05 -10.38 2.33
C LYS A 36 -0.67 -10.59 1.72
N LEU A 37 0.08 -9.51 1.54
CA LEU A 37 1.48 -9.58 1.18
C LEU A 37 2.31 -9.78 2.45
N ALA A 38 3.25 -10.72 2.42
CA ALA A 38 4.19 -10.92 3.52
C ALA A 38 5.35 -9.92 3.47
N GLU A 39 5.71 -9.48 2.27
CA GLU A 39 6.82 -8.57 1.99
C GLU A 39 6.45 -7.62 0.84
N ILE A 40 7.16 -6.49 0.76
CA ILE A 40 7.08 -5.57 -0.37
C ILE A 40 7.58 -6.31 -1.62
N PRO A 41 6.74 -6.56 -2.65
CA PRO A 41 7.19 -7.18 -3.89
C PRO A 41 8.35 -6.39 -4.52
N ARG A 42 9.34 -7.10 -5.01
CA ARG A 42 10.47 -6.49 -5.73
C ARG A 42 10.04 -6.14 -7.14
N GLY A 43 9.73 -4.87 -7.39
CA GLY A 43 9.39 -4.36 -8.71
C GLY A 43 8.10 -3.55 -8.70
N ARG A 44 7.51 -3.39 -9.88
CA ARG A 44 6.28 -2.61 -10.06
C ARG A 44 5.11 -3.29 -9.36
N TRP A 45 4.38 -2.54 -8.55
CA TRP A 45 3.15 -2.99 -7.93
C TRP A 45 2.02 -2.02 -8.25
N VAL A 46 0.88 -2.57 -8.66
CA VAL A 46 -0.31 -1.81 -9.01
C VAL A 46 -1.48 -2.33 -8.17
N CYS A 47 -2.27 -1.42 -7.63
CA CYS A 47 -3.42 -1.76 -6.81
C CYS A 47 -4.58 -2.26 -7.69
N TRP A 48 -5.52 -3.01 -7.10
CA TRP A 48 -6.67 -3.58 -7.81
C TRP A 48 -7.68 -2.57 -8.35
N GLY A 49 -7.57 -1.30 -7.97
CA GLY A 49 -8.49 -0.23 -8.35
C GLY A 49 -8.01 0.64 -9.52
N CYS A 50 -6.79 0.41 -10.00
CA CYS A 50 -6.26 0.98 -11.24
C CYS A 50 -6.61 0.06 -12.41
#